data_AF-A0A936UJY1-F1
#
_entry.id   AF-A0A936UJY1-F1
#
_cell.length_a   1.000
_cell.length_b   1.000
_cell.length_c   1.000
_cell.angle_alpha   90.00
_cell.angle_beta   90.00
_cell.angle_gamma   90.00
#
_symmetry.space_group_name_H-M   'P 1'
#
loop_
_entity.id
_entity.type
_entity.pdbx_description
1 polymer ?
#
loop_
_entity_poly.entity_id
_entity_poly.type
_entity_poly.pdbx_seq_one_letter_code
_entity_poly.pdbx_strand_id
1 'polypeptide(L)'
;MKISILLLISFFILITTNLFSAPLNGTYTIGSGGNYPTLNSALDDAVIQGINGPVIFDIVTGVYVDTTGIEYIPGSSLANTLTLKSMSGNSEDVIVYITYIRSSNIIIKIYP
;
A
#
# COMPACT_ATOMS: atom_id res chain seq x y z
N MET A 1 18.23 -13.35 41.80
CA MET A 1 17.15 -13.68 40.85
C MET A 1 16.21 -12.52 40.48
N LYS A 2 16.36 -11.29 41.03
CA LYS A 2 15.44 -10.16 40.76
C LYS A 2 15.85 -9.23 39.60
N ILE A 3 17.08 -9.32 39.09
CA ILE A 3 17.56 -8.51 37.95
C ILE A 3 17.10 -9.07 36.58
N SER A 4 16.93 -10.39 36.44
CA SER A 4 16.58 -11.04 35.16
C SER A 4 15.14 -10.81 34.69
N ILE A 5 14.21 -10.53 35.63
CA ILE A 5 12.80 -10.26 35.30
C ILE A 5 12.62 -8.84 34.73
N LEU A 6 13.42 -7.87 35.18
CA LEU A 6 13.36 -6.49 34.70
C LEU A 6 13.88 -6.34 33.25
N LEU A 7 14.85 -7.19 32.87
CA LEU A 7 15.36 -7.28 31.49
C LEU A 7 14.37 -7.95 30.53
N LEU A 8 13.58 -8.94 31.00
CA LEU A 8 12.53 -9.57 30.18
C LEU A 8 11.36 -8.63 29.89
N ILE A 9 10.97 -7.79 30.86
CA ILE A 9 9.89 -6.80 30.70
C ILE A 9 10.32 -5.69 29.71
N SER A 10 11.58 -5.25 29.76
CA SER A 10 12.14 -4.30 28.80
C SER A 10 12.21 -4.87 27.38
N PHE A 11 12.53 -6.16 27.25
CA PHE A 11 12.56 -6.86 25.95
C PHE A 11 11.16 -7.01 25.33
N PHE A 12 10.11 -7.16 26.15
CA PHE A 12 8.71 -7.16 25.67
C PHE A 12 8.21 -5.75 25.32
N ILE A 13 8.75 -4.71 25.96
CA ILE A 13 8.44 -3.30 25.65
C ILE A 13 9.14 -2.84 24.35
N LEU A 14 10.23 -3.47 23.93
CA LEU A 14 10.93 -3.16 22.68
C LEU A 14 10.23 -3.69 21.41
N ILE A 15 9.25 -4.60 21.54
CA ILE A 15 8.50 -5.19 20.40
C ILE A 15 7.23 -4.39 20.05
N THR A 16 6.88 -3.34 20.81
CA THR A 16 5.62 -2.60 20.60
C THR A 16 5.73 -1.35 19.72
N THR A 17 6.82 -1.19 18.97
CA THR A 17 6.96 0.01 18.12
C THR A 17 5.98 -0.01 16.95
N ASN A 18 4.92 0.78 17.14
CA ASN A 18 3.97 1.31 16.15
C ASN A 18 2.85 0.38 15.66
N LEU A 19 1.88 0.09 16.54
CA LEU A 19 0.54 -0.37 16.11
C LEU A 19 -0.37 0.77 15.62
N PHE A 20 0.15 1.98 15.45
CA PHE A 20 -0.56 3.09 14.83
C PHE A 20 0.00 3.31 13.43
N SER A 21 -0.40 2.47 12.48
CA SER A 21 -0.18 2.83 11.07
C SER A 21 -1.18 3.92 10.71
N ALA A 22 -0.70 5.07 10.24
CA ALA A 22 -1.55 6.17 9.83
C ALA A 22 -2.19 5.82 8.47
N PRO A 23 -3.44 6.27 8.21
CA PRO A 23 -4.04 6.10 6.89
C PRO A 23 -3.15 6.71 5.80
N LEU A 24 -3.08 6.05 4.65
CA LEU A 24 -2.25 6.51 3.54
C LEU A 24 -2.76 7.84 2.97
N ASN A 25 -1.82 8.67 2.53
CA ASN A 25 -2.08 9.96 1.90
C ASN A 25 -0.88 10.40 1.05
N GLY A 26 -1.14 10.79 -0.19
CA GLY A 26 -0.11 11.27 -1.10
C GLY A 26 0.43 10.19 -2.02
N THR A 27 1.70 10.31 -2.39
CA THR A 27 2.29 9.50 -3.46
C THR A 27 3.30 8.50 -2.90
N TYR A 28 3.19 7.25 -3.34
CA TYR A 28 4.09 6.15 -2.98
C TYR A 28 4.55 5.44 -4.24
N THR A 29 5.76 4.88 -4.20
CA THR A 29 6.34 4.14 -5.32
C THR A 29 6.16 2.63 -5.15
N ILE A 30 5.69 1.95 -6.21
CA ILE A 30 5.65 0.49 -6.32
C ILE A 30 6.74 0.00 -7.29
N GLY A 31 7.52 -0.98 -6.85
CA GLY A 31 8.59 -1.60 -7.62
C GLY A 31 9.90 -1.70 -6.84
N SER A 32 10.94 -2.24 -7.48
CA SER A 32 12.24 -2.43 -6.84
C SER A 32 12.81 -1.11 -6.30
N GLY A 33 13.12 -1.06 -5.01
CA GLY A 33 13.62 0.16 -4.34
C GLY A 33 12.57 1.23 -4.03
N GLY A 34 11.29 0.98 -4.33
CA GLY A 34 10.17 1.86 -3.99
C GLY A 34 9.74 1.78 -2.52
N ASN A 35 8.68 2.51 -2.18
CA ASN A 35 8.03 2.40 -0.87
C ASN A 35 7.43 1.00 -0.68
N TYR A 36 6.90 0.43 -1.76
CA TYR A 36 6.33 -0.90 -1.81
C TYR A 36 7.06 -1.76 -2.84
N PRO A 37 7.66 -2.89 -2.45
CA PRO A 37 8.34 -3.76 -3.39
C PRO A 37 7.39 -4.44 -4.40
N THR A 38 6.12 -4.63 -4.02
CA THR A 38 5.12 -5.33 -4.84
C THR A 38 3.78 -4.59 -4.85
N LEU A 39 2.93 -4.91 -5.83
CA LEU A 39 1.58 -4.37 -5.90
C LEU A 39 0.72 -4.88 -4.73
N ASN A 40 0.84 -6.15 -4.35
CA ASN A 40 0.11 -6.71 -3.22
C ASN A 40 0.43 -6.01 -1.90
N SER A 41 1.70 -5.72 -1.59
CA SER A 41 2.02 -5.06 -0.32
C SER A 41 1.45 -3.64 -0.23
N ALA A 42 1.38 -2.92 -1.36
CA ALA A 42 0.76 -1.60 -1.43
C ALA A 42 -0.76 -1.65 -1.22
N LEU A 43 -1.43 -2.62 -1.85
CA LEU A 43 -2.87 -2.81 -1.75
C LEU A 43 -3.28 -3.34 -0.36
N ASP A 44 -2.51 -4.26 0.20
CA ASP A 44 -2.73 -4.79 1.54
C ASP A 44 -2.65 -3.67 2.59
N ASP A 45 -1.64 -2.80 2.49
CA ASP A 45 -1.53 -1.62 3.35
C ASP A 45 -2.71 -0.65 3.15
N ALA A 46 -3.14 -0.42 1.91
CA ALA A 46 -4.30 0.42 1.66
C ALA A 46 -5.58 -0.15 2.29
N VAL A 47 -5.74 -1.47 2.30
CA VAL A 47 -6.89 -2.15 2.93
C VAL A 47 -6.79 -2.12 4.46
N ILE A 48 -5.61 -2.41 5.03
CA ILE A 48 -5.39 -2.51 6.47
C ILE A 48 -5.42 -1.12 7.14
N GLN A 49 -4.78 -0.14 6.52
CA GLN A 49 -4.58 1.20 7.10
C GLN A 49 -5.68 2.18 6.65
N GLY A 50 -6.32 1.90 5.52
CA GLY A 50 -7.22 2.85 4.86
C GLY A 50 -6.48 4.05 4.28
N ILE A 51 -7.26 5.00 3.77
CA ILE A 51 -6.78 6.25 3.20
C ILE A 51 -7.53 7.44 3.82
N ASN A 52 -6.84 8.55 4.07
CA ASN A 52 -7.47 9.79 4.57
C ASN A 52 -7.33 10.98 3.61
N GLY A 53 -6.81 10.72 2.41
CA GLY A 53 -6.71 11.65 1.30
C GLY A 53 -6.52 10.89 -0.02
N PRO A 54 -6.33 11.59 -1.14
CA PRO A 54 -5.96 10.97 -2.40
C PRO A 54 -4.64 10.20 -2.27
N VAL A 55 -4.60 8.98 -2.77
CA VAL A 55 -3.40 8.14 -2.81
C VAL A 55 -3.04 7.84 -4.26
N ILE A 56 -1.77 8.05 -4.59
CA ILE A 56 -1.20 7.72 -5.90
C ILE A 56 -0.08 6.70 -5.68
N PHE A 57 -0.21 5.55 -6.31
CA PHE A 57 0.87 4.60 -6.47
C PHE A 57 1.54 4.81 -7.83
N ASP A 58 2.74 5.40 -7.82
CA ASP A 58 3.60 5.50 -9.01
C ASP A 58 4.35 4.18 -9.19
N ILE A 59 4.09 3.50 -10.30
CA ILE A 59 4.55 2.13 -10.56
C ILE A 59 5.73 2.19 -11.52
N VAL A 60 6.87 1.65 -11.10
CA VAL A 60 8.05 1.48 -11.96
C VAL A 60 7.71 0.51 -13.09
N THR A 61 8.21 0.77 -14.29
CA THR A 61 8.11 -0.11 -15.48
C THR A 61 8.26 -1.58 -15.12
N GLY A 62 7.30 -2.40 -15.53
CA GLY A 62 7.29 -3.83 -15.21
C GLY A 62 5.91 -4.48 -15.31
N VAL A 63 5.89 -5.77 -14.96
CA VAL A 63 4.68 -6.59 -14.92
C VAL A 63 4.35 -6.90 -13.45
N TYR A 64 3.14 -6.56 -13.04
CA TYR A 64 2.66 -6.77 -11.68
C TYR A 64 1.40 -7.62 -11.71
N VAL A 65 1.41 -8.70 -10.93
CA VAL A 65 0.27 -9.60 -10.79
C VAL A 65 -0.26 -9.49 -9.38
N ASP A 66 -1.51 -9.07 -9.26
CA ASP A 66 -2.27 -9.13 -8.02
C ASP A 66 -3.10 -10.42 -7.98
N THR A 67 -2.74 -11.29 -7.02
CA THR A 67 -3.43 -12.57 -6.78
C THR A 67 -4.47 -12.50 -5.65
N THR A 68 -4.45 -11.45 -4.83
CA THR A 68 -5.36 -11.31 -3.69
C THR A 68 -6.65 -10.59 -4.07
N GLY A 69 -6.62 -9.80 -5.16
CA GLY A 69 -7.73 -8.96 -5.59
C GLY A 69 -7.81 -7.69 -4.76
N ILE A 70 -8.48 -6.67 -5.28
CA ILE A 70 -8.63 -5.41 -4.56
C ILE A 70 -9.93 -5.40 -3.75
N GLU A 71 -9.78 -5.42 -2.43
CA GLU A 71 -10.88 -5.28 -1.48
C GLU A 71 -11.34 -3.83 -1.31
N TYR A 72 -12.37 -3.63 -0.48
CA TYR A 72 -12.80 -2.31 -0.06
C TYR A 72 -11.68 -1.62 0.73
N ILE A 73 -11.40 -0.37 0.36
CA ILE A 73 -10.39 0.46 1.02
C ILE A 73 -11.09 1.41 1.99
N PRO A 74 -10.85 1.29 3.32
CA PRO A 74 -11.43 2.20 4.30
C PRO A 74 -11.06 3.66 4.02
N GLY A 75 -12.04 4.57 4.14
CA GLY A 75 -11.83 6.00 3.88
C GLY A 75 -11.81 6.39 2.39
N SER A 76 -11.96 5.41 1.48
CA SER A 76 -12.09 5.67 0.05
C SER A 76 -13.43 6.32 -0.31
N SER A 77 -13.37 7.30 -1.20
CA SER A 77 -14.52 8.05 -1.71
C SER A 77 -14.20 8.64 -3.09
N LEU A 78 -15.13 9.39 -3.66
CA LEU A 78 -14.86 10.15 -4.88
C LEU A 78 -13.82 11.26 -4.69
N ALA A 79 -13.61 11.73 -3.46
CA ALA A 79 -12.57 12.71 -3.13
C ALA A 79 -11.26 12.04 -2.70
N ASN A 80 -11.34 10.92 -1.98
CA ASN A 80 -10.20 10.13 -1.54
C ASN A 80 -10.10 8.88 -2.41
N THR A 81 -9.48 9.04 -3.58
CA THR A 81 -9.32 7.96 -4.56
C THR A 81 -7.96 7.28 -4.38
N LEU A 82 -7.91 6.00 -4.72
CA LEU A 82 -6.64 5.30 -4.93
C LEU A 82 -6.36 5.20 -6.43
N THR A 83 -5.20 5.70 -6.86
CA THR A 83 -4.78 5.72 -8.27
C THR A 83 -3.53 4.90 -8.49
N LEU A 84 -3.57 3.97 -9.43
CA LEU A 84 -2.38 3.30 -9.97
C LEU A 84 -1.92 4.07 -11.22
N LYS A 85 -0.66 4.51 -11.26
CA LYS A 85 -0.10 5.35 -12.33
C LYS A 85 1.28 4.84 -12.74
N SER A 86 1.61 4.89 -14.04
CA SER A 86 2.97 4.61 -14.52
C SER A 86 3.94 5.72 -14.10
N MET A 87 5.08 5.34 -13.52
CA MET A 87 6.13 6.27 -13.12
C MET A 87 6.87 6.86 -14.33
N SER A 88 7.01 6.11 -15.43
CA SER A 88 7.69 6.61 -16.64
C SER A 88 6.86 7.64 -17.40
N GLY A 89 5.59 7.80 -17.03
CA GLY A 89 4.61 8.56 -17.78
C GLY A 89 3.96 7.74 -18.90
N ASN A 90 4.62 6.73 -19.44
CA ASN A 90 4.11 5.88 -20.52
C ASN A 90 3.31 4.68 -19.97
N SER A 91 2.13 4.42 -20.53
CA SER A 91 1.23 3.39 -20.02
C SER A 91 1.66 2.00 -20.40
N GLU A 92 2.29 1.86 -21.56
CA GLU A 92 2.70 0.56 -22.10
C GLU A 92 3.83 -0.08 -21.29
N ASP A 93 4.50 0.71 -20.45
CA ASP A 93 5.60 0.27 -19.61
C ASP A 93 5.13 -0.50 -18.37
N VAL A 94 3.85 -0.39 -18.00
CA VAL A 94 3.30 -1.00 -16.79
C VAL A 94 2.11 -1.87 -17.14
N ILE A 95 2.27 -3.18 -16.96
CA ILE A 95 1.20 -4.16 -17.15
C ILE A 95 0.77 -4.66 -15.79
N VAL A 96 -0.52 -4.46 -15.46
CA VAL A 96 -1.11 -4.89 -14.19
C VAL A 96 -2.20 -5.92 -14.44
N TYR A 97 -2.05 -7.09 -13.83
CA TYR A 97 -3.08 -8.14 -13.82
C TYR A 97 -3.77 -8.15 -12.45
N ILE A 98 -5.09 -7.97 -12.43
CA ILE A 98 -5.90 -7.95 -11.20
C ILE A 98 -6.91 -9.09 -11.25
N THR A 99 -6.99 -9.87 -10.17
CA THR A 99 -7.88 -11.03 -10.11
C THR A 99 -9.36 -10.61 -9.96
N TYR A 100 -9.67 -9.65 -9.09
CA TYR A 100 -11.02 -9.06 -8.94
C TYR A 100 -10.95 -7.69 -8.27
N ILE A 101 -12.03 -6.88 -8.39
CA ILE A 101 -12.14 -5.56 -7.76
C ILE A 101 -13.49 -5.49 -7.01
N ARG A 102 -13.47 -5.22 -5.70
CA ARG A 102 -14.67 -5.00 -4.86
C ARG A 102 -14.85 -3.58 -4.37
N SER A 103 -13.88 -2.70 -4.64
CA SER A 103 -13.96 -1.28 -4.31
C SER A 103 -14.45 -0.46 -5.50
N SER A 104 -15.42 0.44 -5.27
CA SER A 104 -15.98 1.31 -6.31
C SER A 104 -15.21 2.63 -6.50
N ASN A 105 -14.24 2.93 -5.62
CA ASN A 105 -13.52 4.20 -5.60
C ASN A 105 -12.05 4.07 -6.06
N ILE A 106 -11.74 3.00 -6.78
CA ILE A 106 -10.40 2.74 -7.31
C ILE A 106 -10.36 3.15 -8.76
N ILE A 107 -9.40 4.00 -9.08
CA ILE A 107 -9.18 4.48 -10.43
C ILE A 107 -7.86 3.90 -10.92
N ILE A 108 -7.94 2.95 -11.85
CA ILE A 108 -6.74 2.45 -12.54
C ILE A 108 -6.53 3.35 -13.75
N LYS A 109 -5.54 4.24 -13.67
CA LYS A 109 -5.16 5.12 -14.78
C LYS A 109 -3.71 4.90 -15.13
N ILE A 110 -3.51 3.93 -16.01
CA ILE A 110 -2.25 3.75 -16.69
C ILE A 110 -2.24 4.82 -17.81
N TYR A 111 -1.68 6.00 -17.53
CA TYR A 111 -1.56 7.09 -18.53
C TYR A 111 -0.40 6.83 -19.49
N PRO A 112 -0.51 7.20 -20.78
CA PRO A 112 0.61 7.34 -21.72
C PRO A 112 1.43 8.61 -21.53
#